data_AF-A0A1M6C107-F1
#
_entry.id   AF-A0A1M6C107-F1
#
_cell.length_a   1.000
_cell.length_b   1.000
_cell.length_c   1.000
_cell.angle_alpha   90.00
_cell.angle_beta   90.00
_cell.angle_gamma   90.00
#
_symmetry.space_group_name_H-M   'P 1'
#
loop_
_entity.id
_entity.type
_entity.pdbx_description
1 polymer ?
#
loop_
_entity_poly.entity_id
_entity_poly.type
_entity_poly.pdbx_seq_one_letter_code
_entity_poly.pdbx_strand_id
1 'polypeptide(L)' 'MTWKGFWEGIASLFEDVLFIPHKAIVALELDNWFLANAVSWIFVLIAAAAFIYWMLQLKKFDENTESQYTFDESL' A
#
# COMPACT_ATOMS: atom_id res chain seq x y z
N MET A 1 1.88 -39.90 -20.12
CA MET A 1 2.05 -38.93 -19.02
C MET A 1 2.10 -39.70 -17.71
N THR A 2 3.11 -39.45 -16.88
CA THR A 2 3.23 -40.05 -15.53
C THR A 2 2.73 -39.06 -14.48
N TRP A 3 2.40 -39.56 -13.29
CA TRP A 3 1.91 -38.67 -12.24
C TRP A 3 2.96 -37.65 -11.78
N LYS A 4 4.23 -38.07 -11.81
CA LYS A 4 5.40 -37.20 -11.58
C LYS A 4 5.50 -36.06 -12.60
N GLY A 5 5.32 -36.37 -13.89
CA GLY A 5 5.43 -35.38 -14.96
C GLY A 5 4.35 -34.29 -14.91
N PHE A 6 3.15 -34.60 -14.41
CA PHE A 6 2.12 -33.59 -14.18
C PHE A 6 2.55 -32.56 -13.12
N TRP A 7 3.08 -33.02 -11.99
CA TRP A 7 3.56 -32.14 -10.93
C TRP A 7 4.83 -31.37 -11.33
N GLU A 8 5.74 -32.00 -12.08
CA GLU A 8 6.91 -31.31 -12.67
C GLU A 8 6.49 -30.21 -13.66
N GLY A 9 5.42 -30.43 -14.44
CA GLY A 9 4.86 -29.40 -15.32
C GLY A 9 4.23 -28.23 -14.58
N ILE A 10 3.59 -28.48 -13.43
CA ILE A 10 3.11 -27.39 -12.55
C ILE A 10 4.31 -26.63 -11.98
N ALA A 11 5.34 -27.34 -11.50
CA ALA A 11 6.53 -26.71 -10.96
C ALA A 11 7.21 -25.79 -11.99
N SER A 12 7.41 -26.25 -13.22
CA SER A 12 8.03 -25.42 -14.27
C SER A 12 7.19 -24.21 -14.66
N LEU A 13 5.86 -24.32 -14.67
CA LEU A 13 4.98 -23.16 -14.89
C LEU A 13 5.23 -22.06 -13.85
N PHE A 14 5.42 -22.43 -12.58
CA PHE A 14 5.69 -21.44 -11.54
C PHE A 14 7.14 -20.95 -11.55
N GLU A 15 8.11 -21.86 -11.52
CA GLU A 15 9.53 -21.51 -11.37
C GLU A 15 10.11 -20.82 -12.60
N ASP A 16 9.72 -21.26 -13.80
CA ASP A 16 10.32 -20.80 -15.06
C ASP A 16 9.49 -19.72 -15.74
N VAL A 17 8.20 -19.58 -15.42
CA VAL A 17 7.32 -18.59 -16.07
C VAL A 17 6.77 -17.58 -15.06
N LEU A 18 5.92 -18.01 -14.11
CA LEU A 18 5.18 -17.08 -13.25
C LEU A 18 6.08 -16.33 -12.26
N PHE A 19 7.20 -16.91 -11.83
CA PHE A 19 8.12 -16.29 -10.87
C PHE A 19 9.20 -15.42 -11.52
N ILE A 20 9.22 -15.26 -12.85
CA ILE A 20 10.17 -14.34 -13.51
C ILE A 20 10.12 -12.93 -12.89
N PRO A 21 8.94 -12.29 -12.71
CA PRO A 21 8.88 -10.95 -12.13
C PRO A 21 9.40 -10.91 -10.69
N HIS A 22 9.14 -11.95 -9.91
CA HIS A 22 9.61 -12.05 -8.53
C HIS A 22 11.15 -12.19 -8.48
N LYS A 23 11.73 -13.03 -9.33
CA LYS A 23 13.18 -13.17 -9.48
C LYS A 23 13.83 -11.84 -9.89
N ALA A 24 13.18 -11.06 -10.77
CA ALA A 24 13.67 -9.75 -11.17
C ALA A 24 13.72 -8.75 -10.00
N ILE A 25 12.70 -8.73 -9.13
CA ILE A 25 12.68 -7.85 -7.94
C ILE A 25 13.77 -8.25 -6.94
N VAL A 26 13.96 -9.56 -6.70
CA VAL A 26 15.01 -10.05 -5.79
C VAL A 26 16.41 -9.72 -6.33
N ALA A 27 16.64 -9.85 -7.63
CA ALA A 27 17.90 -9.43 -8.24
C ALA A 27 18.12 -7.91 -8.08
N LEU A 28 17.05 -7.13 -8.30
CA LEU A 28 17.11 -5.67 -8.17
C LEU A 28 17.38 -5.20 -6.73
N GLU A 29 17.00 -5.99 -5.72
CA GLU A 29 17.29 -5.69 -4.32
C GLU A 29 18.80 -5.58 -4.04
N LEU A 30 19.61 -6.44 -4.67
CA LEU A 30 21.06 -6.45 -4.52
C LEU A 30 21.73 -5.22 -5.14
N ASP A 31 21.13 -4.66 -6.19
CA ASP A 31 21.68 -3.52 -6.94
C ASP A 31 21.15 -2.17 -6.41
N ASN A 32 19.86 -2.11 -6.06
CA ASN A 32 19.21 -0.89 -5.61
C ASN A 32 18.01 -1.18 -4.70
N TRP A 33 18.28 -1.17 -3.40
CA TRP A 33 17.29 -1.39 -2.36
C TRP A 33 16.09 -0.43 -2.42
N PHE A 34 16.29 0.85 -2.76
CA PHE A 34 15.18 1.82 -2.84
C PHE A 34 14.22 1.49 -3.97
N LEU A 35 14.75 1.09 -5.13
CA LEU A 35 13.93 0.76 -6.29
C LEU A 35 13.22 -0.59 -6.11
N ALA A 36 13.87 -1.58 -5.50
CA ALA A 36 13.25 -2.85 -5.14
C ALA A 36 12.03 -2.67 -4.20
N ASN A 37 12.05 -1.62 -3.36
CA ASN A 37 10.96 -1.29 -2.43
C ASN A 37 9.99 -0.23 -2.97
N ALA A 38 10.00 0.10 -4.26
CA ALA A 38 9.17 1.19 -4.83
C ALA A 38 7.67 1.04 -4.53
N VAL A 39 7.13 -0.18 -4.55
CA VAL A 39 5.72 -0.45 -4.22
C VAL A 39 5.44 -0.10 -2.75
N SER A 40 6.32 -0.51 -1.84
CA SER A 40 6.21 -0.17 -0.41
C SER A 40 6.25 1.34 -0.19
N TRP A 41 7.16 2.05 -0.87
CA TRP A 41 7.23 3.51 -0.81
C TRP A 41 5.95 4.18 -1.28
N ILE A 42 5.35 3.70 -2.38
CA ILE A 42 4.06 4.22 -2.88
C ILE A 42 2.96 4.03 -1.82
N PHE A 43 2.86 2.85 -1.20
CA PHE A 43 1.88 2.61 -0.14
C PHE A 43 2.08 3.52 1.08
N VAL A 44 3.33 3.72 1.50
CA VAL A 44 3.66 4.64 2.60
C VAL A 44 3.24 6.07 2.26
N LEU A 45 3.49 6.54 1.03
CA LEU A 45 3.09 7.88 0.60
C LEU A 45 1.57 8.04 0.56
N ILE A 46 0.84 7.05 0.04
CA ILE A 46 -0.62 7.06 0.03
C ILE A 46 -1.18 7.09 1.46
N ALA A 47 -0.65 6.24 2.35
CA ALA A 47 -1.07 6.18 3.74
C ALA A 47 -0.78 7.51 4.47
N ALA A 48 0.39 8.12 4.24
CA ALA A 48 0.74 9.41 4.80
C ALA A 48 -0.20 10.53 4.30
N ALA A 49 -0.50 10.56 3.00
CA ALA A 49 -1.43 11.54 2.43
C ALA A 49 -2.84 11.40 3.01
N ALA A 50 -3.35 10.17 3.11
CA ALA A 50 -4.64 9.89 3.73
C ALA A 50 -4.68 10.28 5.21
N PHE A 51 -3.61 10.01 5.95
CA PHE A 51 -3.47 10.38 7.36
C PHE A 51 -3.46 11.91 7.54
N ILE A 52 -2.68 12.64 6.74
CA ILE A 52 -2.65 14.11 6.76
C ILE A 52 -4.03 14.67 6.43
N TYR A 53 -4.69 14.16 5.39
CA TYR A 53 -6.05 14.56 5.04
C TYR A 53 -7.00 14.38 6.23
N TRP A 54 -6.96 13.23 6.91
CA TRP A 54 -7.82 12.95 8.04
C TRP A 54 -7.57 13.89 9.22
N MET A 55 -6.31 14.17 9.55
CA MET A 55 -5.94 15.13 10.61
C MET A 55 -6.46 16.54 10.32
N LEU A 56 -6.42 16.97 9.04
CA LEU A 56 -6.99 18.26 8.64
C LEU A 56 -8.52 18.29 8.74
N GLN A 57 -9.21 17.18 8.45
CA GLN A 57 -10.65 17.07 8.63
C GLN A 57 -11.05 17.16 10.11
N LEU A 58 -10.31 16.48 10.99
CA LEU A 58 -10.54 16.56 12.43
C LEU A 58 -10.37 17.98 12.96
N LYS A 59 -9.29 18.68 12.53
CA LYS A 59 -9.08 20.08 12.90
C LYS A 59 -10.22 20.99 12.45
N LYS A 60 -10.69 20.82 11.20
CA LYS A 60 -11.83 21.58 10.69
C LYS A 60 -13.11 21.31 11.48
N PHE A 61 -13.34 20.07 11.90
CA PHE A 61 -14.50 19.73 12.69
C PHE A 61 -14.47 20.45 14.06
N ASP A 62 -13.32 20.42 14.73
CA ASP A 62 -13.09 21.07 16.04
C ASP A 62 -13.33 22.59 15.97
N GLU A 63 -12.73 23.28 14.99
CA GLU A 63 -12.90 24.73 14.77
C GLU A 63 -14.37 25.14 14.52
N ASN A 64 -15.15 24.29 13.82
CA ASN A 64 -16.54 24.62 13.50
C ASN A 64 -17.47 24.49 14.72
N THR A 65 -17.18 23.58 15.65
CA THR A 65 -17.97 23.42 16.88
C THR A 65 -17.87 24.64 17.81
N GLU A 66 -16.73 25.33 17.88
CA GLU A 66 -16.60 26.54 18.73
C GLU A 66 -17.49 27.71 18.26
N SER A 67 -17.83 27.76 16.97
CA SER A 67 -18.63 28.86 16.40
C SER A 67 -20.16 28.64 16.43
N GLN A 68 -20.62 27.40 16.66
CA GLN A 68 -22.04 27.04 16.52
C GLN A 68 -22.80 26.82 17.84
N TYR A 69 -22.11 26.82 18.99
CA TYR A 69 -22.76 26.77 20.31
C TYR A 69 -22.90 28.17 20.95
N THR A 70 -23.39 29.16 20.20
CA THR A 70 -24.05 30.30 20.83
C THR A 70 -25.53 29.96 20.94
N PHE A 71 -25.93 29.35 22.05
CA PHE A 71 -27.32 29.50 22.46
C PHE A 71 -27.54 31.00 22.63
N ASP A 72 -28.51 31.55 21.90
CA ASP A 72 -28.92 32.94 22.10
C ASP A 72 -29.53 33.02 23.51
N GLU A 73 -28.73 33.51 24.46
CA GLU A 73 -29.13 33.71 25.87
C GLU A 73 -30.26 34.74 26.03
N SER A 74 -30.81 35.28 24.94
CA SER A 74 -31.83 36.33 24.94
C SER A 74 -33.30 35.88 24.75
N LEU A 75 -33.63 34.59 24.84
CA LEU A 75 -35.02 34.09 24.87
C LEU A 75 -35.50 33.64 26.25
#